data_AF-A0A7C4X7U3-F1
#
_entry.id   AF-A0A7C4X7U3-F1
#
_cell.length_a   1.000
_cell.length_b   1.000
_cell.length_c   1.000
_cell.angle_alpha   90.00
_cell.angle_beta   90.00
_cell.angle_gamma   90.00
#
_symmetry.space_group_name_H-M   'P 1'
#
loop_
_entity.id
_entity.type
_entity.pdbx_description
1 polymer ?
#
loop_
_entity_poly.entity_id
_entity_poly.type
_entity_poly.pdbx_seq_one_letter_code
_entity_poly.pdbx_strand_id
1 'polypeptide(L)'
;MTLYYFDVETEGDDPQADRIVSVQYQQLADDLSPLGSFQIMAEWEWGEKQVVQMALEKGVLEPTWDFVPVGNRLRFDLTFLLERATKWKLVQWDPAKLKIYWYTKPLLDLAPILVLMNRGGFTGSSLQAFADKPSGSEVPHLYRQGRYKEIIEYVTKEKDAALSVLQEARDVLAALGDRRRRT
;
A
#
# COMPACT_ATOMS: atom_id res chain seq x y z
N MET A 1 9.79 -15.76 -0.81
CA MET A 1 8.87 -14.69 -1.28
C MET A 1 7.78 -14.56 -0.25
N THR A 2 7.44 -13.35 0.16
CA THR A 2 6.34 -13.13 1.11
C THR A 2 5.49 -11.95 0.67
N LEU A 3 4.18 -12.18 0.53
CA LEU A 3 3.20 -11.15 0.20
C LEU A 3 2.80 -10.40 1.47
N TYR A 4 2.67 -9.08 1.37
CA TYR A 4 2.15 -8.24 2.43
C TYR A 4 1.14 -7.27 1.86
N TYR A 5 -0.08 -7.23 2.43
CA TYR A 5 -0.88 -6.02 2.29
C TYR A 5 -0.05 -4.85 2.81
N PHE A 6 -0.01 -3.74 2.07
CA PHE A 6 0.75 -2.56 2.43
C PHE A 6 0.00 -1.30 1.98
N ASP A 7 -0.09 -0.33 2.87
CA ASP A 7 -0.75 0.95 2.64
C ASP A 7 -0.14 2.04 3.53
N VAL A 8 -0.29 3.30 3.11
CA VAL A 8 0.23 4.47 3.83
C VAL A 8 -0.82 5.57 3.84
N GLU A 9 -1.17 6.03 5.03
CA GLU A 9 -2.00 7.21 5.20
C GLU A 9 -1.16 8.46 5.43
N THR A 10 -1.60 9.58 4.88
CA THR A 10 -0.83 10.84 4.85
C THR A 10 -1.71 12.04 5.14
N GLU A 11 -1.11 13.19 5.48
CA GLU A 11 -1.85 14.45 5.63
C GLU A 11 -2.25 15.09 4.28
N GLY A 12 -1.66 14.63 3.19
CA GLY A 12 -1.82 15.14 1.82
C GLY A 12 -0.89 14.41 0.84
N ASP A 13 -0.91 14.81 -0.42
CA ASP A 13 -0.26 14.07 -1.52
C ASP A 13 1.20 14.48 -1.78
N ASP A 14 1.74 15.51 -1.11
CA ASP A 14 3.12 15.98 -1.31
C ASP A 14 4.07 15.46 -0.22
N PRO A 15 4.91 14.44 -0.49
CA PRO A 15 5.80 13.87 0.51
C PRO A 15 6.89 14.83 1.04
N GLN A 16 7.16 15.95 0.37
CA GLN A 16 8.08 16.98 0.86
C GLN A 16 7.45 17.81 1.98
N ALA A 17 6.16 18.13 1.84
CA ALA A 17 5.39 18.97 2.73
C ALA A 17 4.64 18.16 3.80
N ASP A 18 3.91 17.14 3.37
CA ASP A 18 2.96 16.36 4.16
C ASP A 18 3.65 15.22 4.91
N ARG A 19 3.03 14.74 5.99
CA ARG A 19 3.57 13.67 6.85
C ARG A 19 2.86 12.35 6.59
N ILE A 20 3.57 11.27 6.89
CA ILE A 20 2.94 9.96 7.11
C ILE A 20 2.18 10.01 8.43
N VAL A 21 0.90 9.69 8.36
CA VAL A 21 -0.03 9.57 9.48
C VAL A 21 0.02 8.15 10.04
N SER A 22 0.00 7.14 9.16
CA SER A 22 0.22 5.75 9.56
C SER A 22 0.73 4.89 8.40
N VAL A 23 1.40 3.79 8.74
CA VAL A 23 1.83 2.75 7.80
C VAL A 23 1.21 1.44 8.27
N GLN A 24 0.55 0.71 7.38
CA GLN A 24 -0.10 -0.54 7.75
C GLN A 24 0.42 -1.69 6.89
N TYR A 25 0.54 -2.86 7.51
CA TYR A 25 0.85 -4.07 6.77
C TYR A 25 0.27 -5.34 7.42
N GLN A 26 -0.01 -6.34 6.60
CA GLN A 26 -0.39 -7.68 7.05
C GLN A 26 0.19 -8.71 6.11
N GLN A 27 0.80 -9.76 6.63
CA GLN A 27 1.27 -10.86 5.79
C GLN A 27 0.08 -11.53 5.11
N LEU A 28 0.24 -11.96 3.87
CA LEU A 28 -0.78 -12.67 3.10
C LEU A 28 -0.27 -14.06 2.68
N ALA A 29 -1.19 -15.01 2.53
CA ALA A 29 -0.94 -16.26 1.83
C ALA A 29 -0.99 -16.08 0.30
N ASP A 30 -0.68 -17.13 -0.46
CA ASP A 30 -0.68 -17.11 -1.94
C ASP A 30 -2.08 -16.94 -2.56
N ASP A 31 -3.13 -17.17 -1.77
CA ASP A 31 -4.53 -16.86 -2.12
C ASP A 31 -4.96 -15.46 -1.68
N LEU A 32 -4.02 -14.64 -1.22
CA LEU A 32 -4.23 -13.29 -0.68
C LEU A 32 -5.06 -13.25 0.61
N SER A 33 -5.28 -14.39 1.28
CA SER A 33 -5.90 -14.42 2.60
C SER A 33 -4.95 -13.83 3.66
N PRO A 34 -5.48 -13.05 4.63
CA PRO A 34 -4.66 -12.44 5.68
C PRO A 34 -4.10 -13.47 6.65
N LEU A 35 -2.81 -13.34 6.96
CA LEU A 35 -2.09 -14.14 7.94
C LEU A 35 -1.61 -13.28 9.11
N GLY A 36 -1.74 -13.80 10.33
CA GLY A 36 -1.32 -13.10 11.54
C GLY A 36 -2.13 -11.81 11.78
N SER A 37 -1.57 -10.90 12.59
CA SER A 37 -2.21 -9.63 12.94
C SER A 37 -1.99 -8.55 11.90
N PHE A 38 -3.01 -7.72 11.68
CA PHE A 38 -2.89 -6.48 10.93
C PHE A 38 -2.11 -5.46 11.76
N GLN A 39 -0.94 -5.06 11.27
CA GLN A 39 -0.07 -4.10 11.94
C GLN A 39 -0.43 -2.69 11.46
N ILE A 40 -0.72 -1.79 12.39
CA ILE A 40 -0.96 -0.37 12.12
C ILE A 40 0.07 0.39 12.95
N MET A 41 1.04 1.01 12.28
CA MET A 41 2.07 1.84 12.91
C MET A 41 1.67 3.29 12.73
N ALA A 42 1.22 3.92 13.81
CA ALA A 42 0.68 5.26 13.78
C ALA A 42 1.65 6.31 14.33
N GLU A 43 1.73 7.46 13.66
CA GLU A 43 2.68 8.49 14.05
C GLU A 43 2.30 9.14 15.39
N TRP A 44 1.02 9.19 15.75
CA TRP A 44 0.56 9.79 17.01
C TRP A 44 0.94 8.95 18.24
N GLU A 45 1.38 7.70 18.04
CA GLU A 45 1.87 6.83 19.10
C GLU A 45 3.40 6.84 19.19
N TRP A 46 4.09 6.86 18.05
CA TRP A 46 5.55 6.59 17.98
C TRP A 46 6.38 7.74 17.42
N GLY A 47 5.73 8.73 16.79
CA GLY A 47 6.33 9.74 15.94
C GLY A 47 6.66 9.22 14.54
N GLU A 48 6.52 10.09 13.52
CA GLU A 48 6.72 9.73 12.12
C GLU A 48 8.08 9.04 11.85
N LYS A 49 9.17 9.56 12.42
CA LYS A 49 10.51 8.97 12.25
C LYS A 49 10.54 7.50 12.66
N GLN A 50 9.93 7.16 13.80
CA GLN A 50 9.92 5.79 14.31
C GLN A 50 9.03 4.90 13.45
N VAL A 51 7.87 5.39 13.01
CA VAL A 51 6.99 4.66 12.07
C VAL A 51 7.73 4.32 10.78
N VAL A 52 8.42 5.29 10.19
CA VAL A 52 9.23 5.09 8.98
C VAL A 52 10.35 4.08 9.26
N GLN A 53 11.07 4.22 10.37
CA GLN A 53 12.13 3.28 10.73
C GLN A 53 11.63 1.84 10.86
N MET A 54 10.49 1.62 11.52
CA MET A 54 9.90 0.27 11.66
C MET A 54 9.50 -0.33 10.30
N ALA A 55 8.99 0.50 9.36
CA ALA A 55 8.73 0.05 8.00
C ALA A 55 10.01 -0.34 7.25
N LEU A 56 11.11 0.39 7.45
CA LEU A 56 12.42 0.06 6.86
C LEU A 56 12.98 -1.24 7.46
N GLU A 57 12.93 -1.41 8.78
CA GLU A 57 13.36 -2.62 9.48
C GLU A 57 12.59 -3.87 9.03
N LYS A 58 11.33 -3.69 8.59
CA LYS A 58 10.52 -4.74 7.99
C LYS A 58 10.94 -5.10 6.55
N GLY A 59 11.80 -4.31 5.93
CA GLY A 59 12.31 -4.52 4.57
C GLY A 59 11.41 -3.95 3.47
N VAL A 60 10.50 -3.01 3.78
CA VAL A 60 9.55 -2.45 2.80
C VAL A 60 10.26 -1.84 1.59
N LEU A 61 11.37 -1.13 1.82
CA LEU A 61 12.18 -0.51 0.75
C LEU A 61 13.32 -1.40 0.23
N GLU A 62 13.44 -2.64 0.70
CA GLU A 62 14.43 -3.56 0.15
C GLU A 62 13.95 -4.08 -1.21
N PRO A 63 14.76 -4.00 -2.28
CA PRO A 63 14.40 -4.44 -3.62
C PRO A 63 14.50 -5.98 -3.77
N THR A 64 14.09 -6.72 -2.74
CA THR A 64 14.07 -8.18 -2.71
C THR A 64 12.64 -8.71 -2.74
N TRP A 65 12.51 -10.04 -2.71
CA TRP A 65 11.21 -10.73 -2.68
C TRP A 65 10.76 -11.05 -1.24
N ASP A 66 11.50 -10.59 -0.23
CA ASP A 66 11.20 -10.88 1.19
C ASP A 66 10.01 -10.06 1.69
N PHE A 67 9.75 -8.90 1.08
CA PHE A 67 8.56 -8.09 1.25
C PHE A 67 8.02 -7.66 -0.11
N VAL A 68 6.98 -8.36 -0.60
CA VAL A 68 6.25 -8.00 -1.82
C VAL A 68 4.98 -7.26 -1.41
N PRO A 69 4.91 -5.92 -1.57
CA PRO A 69 3.71 -5.17 -1.26
C PRO A 69 2.58 -5.52 -2.22
N VAL A 70 1.40 -5.67 -1.61
CA VAL A 70 0.10 -5.91 -2.21
C VAL A 70 -0.80 -4.77 -1.77
N GLY A 71 -1.38 -4.02 -2.69
CA GLY A 71 -2.16 -2.83 -2.31
C GLY A 71 -2.62 -2.04 -3.53
N ASN A 72 -3.05 -0.81 -3.32
CA ASN A 72 -3.63 0.02 -4.38
C ASN A 72 -2.82 1.31 -4.59
N ARG A 73 -2.28 1.51 -5.80
CA ARG A 73 -1.40 2.64 -6.14
C ARG A 73 -0.10 2.65 -5.34
N LEU A 74 0.49 1.47 -5.11
CA LEU A 74 1.69 1.23 -4.30
C LEU A 74 2.89 2.13 -4.61
N ARG A 75 2.98 2.64 -5.85
CA ARG A 75 4.03 3.62 -6.19
C ARG A 75 3.90 4.91 -5.37
N PHE A 76 2.69 5.37 -5.09
CA PHE A 76 2.45 6.50 -4.20
C PHE A 76 3.02 6.20 -2.81
N ASP A 77 2.56 5.13 -2.17
CA ASP A 77 2.92 4.75 -0.80
C ASP A 77 4.44 4.59 -0.62
N LEU A 78 5.07 3.85 -1.54
CA LEU A 78 6.50 3.58 -1.50
C LEU A 78 7.34 4.82 -1.80
N THR A 79 6.87 5.70 -2.70
CA THR A 79 7.54 6.99 -2.96
C THR A 79 7.44 7.88 -1.72
N PHE A 80 6.28 7.93 -1.10
CA PHE A 80 6.06 8.69 0.12
C PHE A 80 6.99 8.21 1.23
N LEU A 81 7.02 6.91 1.50
CA LEU A 81 7.91 6.31 2.49
C LEU A 81 9.39 6.61 2.19
N LEU A 82 9.81 6.52 0.92
CA LEU A 82 11.18 6.80 0.50
C LEU A 82 11.59 8.25 0.77
N GLU A 83 10.74 9.21 0.41
CA GLU A 83 10.98 10.63 0.63
C GLU A 83 11.02 10.98 2.13
N ARG A 84 10.08 10.43 2.91
CA ARG A 84 10.07 10.62 4.37
C ARG A 84 11.29 9.99 5.03
N ALA A 85 11.70 8.79 4.61
CA ALA A 85 12.91 8.15 5.10
C ALA A 85 14.17 8.97 4.78
N THR A 86 14.22 9.59 3.60
CA THR A 86 15.31 10.49 3.19
C THR A 86 15.32 11.77 4.05
N LYS A 87 14.16 12.40 4.27
CA LYS A 87 14.00 13.57 5.14
C LYS A 87 14.48 13.31 6.57
N TRP A 88 14.19 12.11 7.09
CA TRP A 88 14.65 11.67 8.42
C TRP A 88 16.10 11.16 8.45
N LYS A 89 16.82 11.17 7.31
CA LYS A 89 18.19 10.67 7.16
C LYS A 89 18.34 9.20 7.53
N LEU A 90 17.28 8.41 7.38
CA LEU A 90 17.28 6.96 7.63
C LEU A 90 17.83 6.19 6.43
N VAL A 91 17.69 6.75 5.23
CA VAL A 91 18.20 6.22 3.97
C VAL A 91 18.81 7.35 3.16
N GLN A 92 19.77 7.00 2.31
CA GLN A 92 20.34 7.91 1.33
C GLN A 92 20.22 7.32 -0.06
N TRP A 93 19.34 7.92 -0.86
CA TRP A 93 19.15 7.56 -2.25
C TRP A 93 19.93 8.49 -3.17
N ASP A 94 20.46 7.89 -4.23
CA ASP A 94 20.93 8.61 -5.40
C ASP A 94 20.10 8.15 -6.60
N PRO A 95 20.12 8.88 -7.74
CA PRO A 95 19.33 8.52 -8.91
C PRO A 95 19.59 7.09 -9.43
N ALA A 96 20.80 6.54 -9.25
CA ALA A 96 21.13 5.20 -9.70
C ALA A 96 20.47 4.14 -8.80
N LYS A 97 20.56 4.29 -7.47
CA LYS A 97 19.88 3.41 -6.50
C LYS A 97 18.37 3.45 -6.65
N LEU A 98 17.79 4.65 -6.81
CA LEU A 98 16.35 4.83 -6.99
C LEU A 98 15.86 4.14 -8.26
N LYS A 99 16.61 4.29 -9.36
CA LYS A 99 16.34 3.59 -10.62
C LYS A 99 16.37 2.07 -10.45
N ILE A 100 17.40 1.54 -9.79
CA ILE A 100 17.52 0.10 -9.53
C ILE A 100 16.30 -0.36 -8.71
N TYR A 101 16.00 0.32 -7.61
CA TYR A 101 14.86 0.00 -6.74
C TYR A 101 13.56 -0.15 -7.52
N TRP A 102 13.19 0.84 -8.34
CA TRP A 102 11.93 0.80 -9.09
C TRP A 102 11.91 -0.23 -10.23
N TYR A 103 13.07 -0.68 -10.69
CA TYR A 103 13.16 -1.75 -11.69
C TYR A 103 13.07 -3.14 -11.08
N THR A 104 13.51 -3.29 -9.83
CA THR A 104 13.67 -4.61 -9.21
C THR A 104 12.65 -4.93 -8.13
N LYS A 105 12.08 -3.92 -7.45
CA LYS A 105 11.09 -4.12 -6.40
C LYS A 105 9.84 -4.80 -6.98
N PRO A 106 9.49 -6.03 -6.58
CA PRO A 106 8.24 -6.66 -7.01
C PRO A 106 7.06 -5.95 -6.34
N LEU A 107 6.00 -5.68 -7.11
CA LEU A 107 4.76 -5.05 -6.64
C LEU A 107 3.55 -5.82 -7.17
N LEU A 108 2.56 -6.08 -6.33
CA LEU A 108 1.23 -6.54 -6.77
C LEU A 108 0.24 -5.40 -6.55
N ASP A 109 0.09 -4.57 -7.58
CA ASP A 109 -0.72 -3.36 -7.52
C ASP A 109 -2.14 -3.63 -8.07
N LEU A 110 -3.16 -3.24 -7.29
CA LEU A 110 -4.57 -3.32 -7.63
C LEU A 110 -4.97 -2.30 -8.71
N ALA A 111 -4.29 -1.16 -8.83
CA ALA A 111 -4.71 -0.08 -9.72
C ALA A 111 -4.88 -0.51 -11.21
N PRO A 112 -3.96 -1.28 -11.83
CA PRO A 112 -4.16 -1.79 -13.19
C PRO A 112 -5.36 -2.75 -13.31
N ILE A 113 -5.67 -3.53 -12.28
CA ILE A 113 -6.82 -4.44 -12.27
C ILE A 113 -8.12 -3.62 -12.27
N LEU A 114 -8.20 -2.57 -11.46
CA LEU A 114 -9.37 -1.68 -11.43
C LEU A 114 -9.61 -1.00 -12.77
N VAL A 115 -8.54 -0.61 -13.49
CA VAL A 115 -8.65 -0.07 -14.86
C VAL A 115 -9.25 -1.11 -15.80
N LEU A 116 -8.82 -2.37 -15.72
CA LEU A 116 -9.37 -3.46 -16.55
C LEU A 116 -10.84 -3.77 -16.20
N MET A 117 -11.20 -3.76 -14.91
CA MET A 117 -12.59 -3.87 -14.44
C MET A 117 -13.43 -2.70 -14.98
N ASN A 118 -12.85 -1.51 -15.09
CA ASN A 118 -13.43 -0.33 -15.73
C ASN A 118 -13.28 -0.32 -17.27
N ARG A 119 -13.18 -1.50 -17.90
CA ARG A 119 -13.11 -1.65 -19.37
C ARG A 119 -11.95 -0.89 -20.03
N GLY A 120 -10.85 -0.71 -19.31
CA GLY A 120 -9.68 0.05 -19.76
C GLY A 120 -9.74 1.56 -19.51
N GLY A 121 -10.82 2.07 -18.93
CA GLY A 121 -10.95 3.48 -18.57
C GLY A 121 -10.18 3.82 -17.29
N PHE A 122 -9.32 4.83 -17.33
CA PHE A 122 -8.63 5.34 -16.13
C PHE A 122 -9.54 6.24 -15.28
N THR A 123 -10.37 7.06 -15.92
CA THR A 123 -11.34 7.88 -15.20
C THR A 123 -12.44 6.97 -14.64
N GLY A 124 -12.65 7.03 -13.32
CA GLY A 124 -13.64 6.21 -12.61
C GLY A 124 -13.14 4.83 -12.18
N SER A 125 -11.84 4.51 -12.35
CA SER A 125 -11.28 3.22 -11.93
C SER A 125 -10.73 3.22 -10.49
N SER A 126 -11.30 4.01 -9.59
CA SER A 126 -10.90 3.99 -8.18
C SER A 126 -11.47 2.76 -7.47
N LEU A 127 -10.85 2.35 -6.35
CA LEU A 127 -11.38 1.25 -5.55
C LEU A 127 -12.82 1.51 -5.09
N GLN A 128 -13.15 2.77 -4.80
CA GLN A 128 -14.50 3.19 -4.41
C GLN A 128 -15.57 2.90 -5.48
N ALA A 129 -15.20 2.78 -6.75
CA ALA A 129 -16.16 2.40 -7.80
C ALA A 129 -16.56 0.92 -7.75
N PHE A 130 -15.77 0.09 -7.06
CA PHE A 130 -15.90 -1.37 -7.07
C PHE A 130 -16.01 -2.02 -5.69
N ALA A 131 -15.78 -1.26 -4.61
CA ALA A 131 -15.92 -1.73 -3.24
C ALA A 131 -16.47 -0.62 -2.35
N ASP A 132 -17.26 -1.02 -1.35
CA ASP A 132 -17.74 -0.09 -0.33
C ASP A 132 -16.57 0.31 0.58
N LYS A 133 -16.07 1.52 0.39
CA LYS A 133 -15.02 2.10 1.22
C LYS A 133 -15.29 3.57 1.53
N PRO A 134 -14.87 4.05 2.71
CA PRO A 134 -14.85 5.49 3.00
C PRO A 134 -13.88 6.25 2.08
N SER A 135 -14.09 7.57 1.94
CA SER A 135 -13.22 8.43 1.14
C SER A 135 -11.90 8.70 1.85
N GLY A 136 -10.76 8.48 1.17
CA GLY A 136 -9.43 8.74 1.74
C GLY A 136 -9.15 10.21 2.05
N SER A 137 -9.89 11.13 1.42
CA SER A 137 -9.82 12.55 1.74
C SER A 137 -10.25 12.89 3.17
N GLU A 138 -10.87 11.96 3.90
CA GLU A 138 -11.29 12.16 5.29
C GLU A 138 -10.15 11.99 6.30
N VAL A 139 -9.12 11.20 6.00
CA VAL A 139 -8.04 10.89 6.96
C VAL A 139 -7.31 12.14 7.45
N PRO A 140 -6.90 13.10 6.60
CA PRO A 140 -6.29 14.35 7.07
C PRO A 140 -7.21 15.20 7.96
N HIS A 141 -8.53 15.10 7.79
CA HIS A 141 -9.49 15.81 8.63
C HIS A 141 -9.63 15.13 9.99
N LEU A 142 -9.81 13.81 10.01
CA LEU A 142 -9.89 13.01 11.23
C LEU A 142 -8.63 13.16 12.07
N TYR A 143 -7.46 13.13 11.43
CA TYR A 143 -6.17 13.26 12.09
C TYR A 143 -6.01 14.62 12.78
N ARG A 144 -6.33 15.72 12.10
CA ARG A 144 -6.33 17.07 12.71
C ARG A 144 -7.32 17.24 13.86
N GLN A 145 -8.37 16.42 13.91
CA GLN A 145 -9.34 16.40 15.00
C GLN A 145 -8.97 15.43 16.14
N GLY A 146 -7.85 14.70 16.04
CA GLY A 146 -7.46 13.69 17.02
C GLY A 146 -8.36 12.44 17.01
N ARG A 147 -9.11 12.22 15.92
CA ARG A 147 -10.09 11.14 15.77
C ARG A 147 -9.42 9.82 15.33
N TYR A 148 -8.42 9.40 16.09
CA TYR A 148 -7.50 8.31 15.73
C TYR A 148 -8.19 6.95 15.62
N LYS A 149 -9.20 6.68 16.45
CA LYS A 149 -9.98 5.44 16.39
C LYS A 149 -10.68 5.31 15.02
N GLU A 150 -11.25 6.39 14.52
CA GLU A 150 -11.88 6.40 13.20
C GLU A 150 -10.87 6.22 12.05
N ILE A 151 -9.63 6.67 12.20
CA ILE A 151 -8.55 6.38 11.23
C ILE A 151 -8.23 4.87 11.25
N ILE A 152 -8.13 4.25 12.43
CA ILE A 152 -7.89 2.80 12.56
C ILE A 152 -9.03 2.01 11.91
N GLU A 153 -10.29 2.42 12.13
CA GLU A 153 -11.45 1.81 11.47
C GLU A 153 -11.43 2.02 9.95
N TYR A 154 -11.04 3.22 9.49
CA TYR A 154 -10.89 3.56 8.08
C TYR A 154 -9.89 2.63 7.38
N VAL A 155 -8.64 2.54 7.87
CA VAL A 155 -7.58 1.74 7.22
C VAL A 155 -7.89 0.25 7.26
N THR A 156 -8.62 -0.21 8.28
CA THR A 156 -9.09 -1.59 8.35
C THR A 156 -10.12 -1.88 7.24
N LYS A 157 -11.10 -0.99 7.05
CA LYS A 157 -12.09 -1.13 5.98
C LYS A 157 -11.47 -1.02 4.59
N GLU A 158 -10.51 -0.11 4.40
CA GLU A 158 -9.81 0.03 3.12
C GLU A 158 -9.02 -1.24 2.77
N LYS A 159 -8.30 -1.81 3.74
CA LYS A 159 -7.64 -3.12 3.58
C LYS A 159 -8.63 -4.20 3.16
N ASP A 160 -9.72 -4.36 3.91
CA ASP A 160 -10.68 -5.44 3.66
C ASP A 160 -11.33 -5.29 2.27
N ALA A 161 -11.67 -4.05 1.87
CA ALA A 161 -12.18 -3.73 0.54
C ALA A 161 -11.16 -4.06 -0.57
N ALA A 162 -9.90 -3.66 -0.40
CA ALA A 162 -8.85 -3.92 -1.38
C ALA A 162 -8.57 -5.42 -1.54
N LEU A 163 -8.47 -6.15 -0.42
CA LEU A 163 -8.23 -7.59 -0.43
C LEU A 163 -9.40 -8.37 -1.05
N SER A 164 -10.65 -7.99 -0.75
CA SER A 164 -11.82 -8.63 -1.37
C SER A 164 -11.76 -8.56 -2.90
N VAL A 165 -11.53 -7.35 -3.45
CA VAL A 165 -11.45 -7.17 -4.90
C VAL A 165 -10.25 -7.92 -5.50
N LEU A 166 -9.10 -7.90 -4.83
CA LEU A 166 -7.90 -8.62 -5.27
C LEU A 166 -8.10 -10.14 -5.29
N GLN A 167 -8.75 -10.70 -4.28
CA GLN A 167 -9.06 -12.14 -4.20
C GLN A 167 -9.98 -12.58 -5.34
N GLU A 168 -11.07 -11.85 -5.57
CA GLU A 168 -11.99 -12.12 -6.68
C GLU A 168 -11.30 -11.98 -8.04
N ALA A 169 -10.53 -10.92 -8.23
CA ALA A 169 -9.78 -10.70 -9.47
C ALA A 169 -8.74 -11.79 -9.71
N ARG A 170 -8.02 -12.21 -8.66
CA ARG A 170 -7.05 -13.30 -8.71
C ARG A 170 -7.69 -14.57 -9.26
N ASP A 171 -8.85 -14.98 -8.75
CA ASP A 171 -9.48 -16.23 -9.16
C ASP A 171 -9.90 -16.19 -10.64
N VAL A 172 -10.46 -15.07 -11.10
CA VAL A 172 -10.81 -14.87 -12.51
C VAL A 172 -9.55 -14.88 -13.40
N LEU A 173 -8.50 -14.18 -12.98
CA LEU A 173 -7.25 -14.07 -13.74
C LEU A 173 -6.46 -15.39 -13.73
N ALA A 174 -6.49 -16.17 -12.65
CA ALA A 174 -5.89 -17.49 -12.56
C ALA A 174 -6.54 -18.45 -13.56
N ALA A 175 -7.88 -18.50 -13.60
CA ALA A 175 -8.61 -19.30 -14.58
C ALA A 175 -8.34 -18.87 -16.04
N LEU A 176 -8.14 -17.57 -16.28
CA LEU A 176 -7.66 -17.10 -17.59
C LEU A 176 -6.22 -17.56 -17.86
N GLY A 177 -5.34 -17.45 -16.86
CA GLY A 177 -3.96 -17.87 -16.92
C GLY A 177 -3.82 -19.35 -17.30
N ASP A 178 -4.60 -20.23 -16.66
CA ASP A 178 -4.59 -21.66 -16.95
C ASP A 178 -5.01 -21.98 -18.39
N ARG A 179 -6.01 -21.27 -18.93
CA ARG A 179 -6.43 -21.41 -20.34
C ARG A 179 -5.40 -20.87 -21.32
N ARG A 180 -4.56 -19.91 -20.91
CA ARG A 180 -3.56 -19.23 -21.75
C ARG A 180 -2.16 -19.82 -21.62
N ARG A 181 -1.93 -20.66 -20.61
CA ARG A 181 -0.64 -21.30 -20.34
C ARG A 181 -0.26 -22.15 -21.54
N ARG A 182 0.83 -21.77 -22.20
CA ARG A 182 1.43 -22.58 -23.26
C ARG A 182 2.38 -23.56 -22.56
N THR A 183 2.02 -24.84 -22.57
CA THR A 183 2.91 -25.94 -22.20
C THR A 183 4.02 -26.11 -23.22
#